data_AF-A0AAF0HY47-F1
#
_entry.id   AF-A0AAF0HY47-F1
#
_cell.length_a   1.000
_cell.length_b   1.000
_cell.length_c   1.000
_cell.angle_alpha   90.00
_cell.angle_beta   90.00
_cell.angle_gamma   90.00
#
_symmetry.space_group_name_H-M   'P 1'
#
loop_
_entity.id
_entity.type
_entity.pdbx_description
1 polymer ?
#
loop_
_entity_poly.entity_id
_entity_poly.type
_entity_poly.pdbx_seq_one_letter_code
_entity_poly.pdbx_strand_id
1 'polypeptide(L)'
;MSNVISAFQYYFGRYPENEDVIASHEGMSGGNFDAMRENFSLSEEYRQNYFTVTKPRNGTFFRPMQDGVKICVLGNCQGPNIAMAIASLAQAPVSVCGLEIMDFSETSGEMASIIKDADYVVACKTYNENYKSVSPDYIRSEYGKKTFEYSPVHFTGLQPDILVLGHYGQRIRGPLGDYNSRVVLSAFCRGMTVSECVGAFNEDTYQRAAYFAEFGWSRDTMLQREAALDEDGLRIADWFLDNIRRTPLLYSVNHPNSRVFAHFAQLILSKIGVPARRMPVDMIPNTLASQVIWPVAPELARANGVGYDTDLAYWCNNVMLNLDEMVWRSYKTYETLGRDFLIEAMGERAINFG
;
A
#
# COMPACT_ATOMS: atom_id res chain seq x y z
N MET A 1 14.22 -1.84 -39.63
CA MET A 1 13.93 -2.59 -38.39
C MET A 1 12.58 -3.26 -38.60
N SER A 2 12.44 -4.58 -38.41
CA SER A 2 11.16 -5.28 -38.65
C SER A 2 10.06 -4.68 -37.76
N ASN A 3 8.83 -4.63 -38.28
CA ASN A 3 7.64 -4.23 -37.53
C ASN A 3 7.46 -5.09 -36.27
N VAL A 4 7.83 -6.38 -36.32
CA VAL A 4 7.80 -7.28 -35.15
C VAL A 4 8.81 -6.88 -34.11
N ILE A 5 10.05 -6.59 -34.50
CA ILE A 5 11.09 -6.16 -33.55
C ILE A 5 10.64 -4.87 -32.85
N SER A 6 10.09 -3.91 -33.61
CA SER A 6 9.58 -2.65 -33.06
C SER A 6 8.39 -2.89 -32.13
N ALA A 7 7.51 -3.83 -32.45
CA ALA A 7 6.38 -4.22 -31.61
C ALA A 7 6.84 -4.91 -30.31
N PHE A 8 7.83 -5.81 -30.36
CA PHE A 8 8.40 -6.45 -29.15
C PHE A 8 9.04 -5.43 -28.21
N GLN A 9 9.79 -4.48 -28.77
CA GLN A 9 10.38 -3.41 -27.96
C GLN A 9 9.32 -2.50 -27.35
N TYR A 10 8.26 -2.20 -28.10
CA TYR A 10 7.18 -1.32 -27.65
C TYR A 10 6.28 -1.98 -26.59
N TYR A 11 5.79 -3.20 -26.85
CA TYR A 11 4.84 -3.90 -25.99
C TYR A 11 5.48 -4.69 -24.86
N PHE A 12 6.73 -5.15 -25.04
CA PHE A 12 7.40 -6.04 -24.11
C PHE A 12 8.75 -5.53 -23.59
N GLY A 13 9.27 -4.41 -24.11
CA GLY A 13 10.52 -3.80 -23.64
C GLY A 13 11.79 -4.60 -23.94
N ARG A 14 11.71 -5.57 -24.86
CA ARG A 14 12.80 -6.52 -25.19
C ARG A 14 12.86 -6.82 -26.69
N TYR A 15 13.94 -7.44 -27.15
CA TYR A 15 14.00 -8.04 -28.49
C TYR A 15 13.29 -9.41 -28.54
N PRO A 16 12.81 -9.84 -29.72
CA PRO A 16 12.38 -11.22 -29.94
C PRO A 16 13.53 -12.20 -29.68
N GLU A 17 13.20 -13.38 -29.18
CA GLU A 17 14.17 -14.38 -28.72
C GLU A 17 15.04 -14.93 -29.85
N ASN A 18 14.50 -15.03 -31.07
CA ASN A 18 15.18 -15.50 -32.27
C ASN A 18 14.37 -15.14 -33.54
N GLU A 19 14.94 -15.47 -34.71
CA GLU A 19 14.31 -15.22 -36.02
C GLU A 19 13.01 -16.01 -36.23
N ASP A 20 12.85 -17.19 -35.60
CA ASP A 20 11.62 -17.99 -35.72
C ASP A 20 10.43 -17.29 -35.05
N VAL A 21 10.65 -16.64 -33.90
CA VAL A 21 9.63 -15.81 -33.23
C VAL A 21 9.24 -14.62 -34.10
N ILE A 22 10.20 -14.02 -34.80
CA ILE A 22 9.94 -12.92 -35.75
C ILE A 22 9.07 -13.41 -36.90
N ALA A 23 9.47 -14.49 -37.57
CA ALA A 23 8.74 -15.06 -38.70
C ALA A 23 7.32 -15.51 -38.31
N SER A 24 7.15 -16.09 -37.12
CA SER A 24 5.84 -16.50 -36.60
C SER A 24 4.88 -15.31 -36.46
N HIS A 25 5.34 -14.22 -35.84
CA HIS A 25 4.50 -13.04 -35.64
C HIS A 25 4.29 -12.22 -36.93
N GLU A 26 5.25 -12.21 -37.86
CA GLU A 26 5.07 -11.64 -39.20
C GLU A 26 3.99 -12.41 -39.97
N GLY A 27 4.00 -13.76 -39.88
CA GLY A 27 2.99 -14.62 -40.49
C GLY A 27 1.58 -14.45 -39.89
N MET A 28 1.47 -14.36 -38.56
CA MET A 28 0.18 -14.18 -37.87
C MET A 28 -0.47 -12.82 -38.12
N SER A 29 0.33 -11.79 -38.36
CA SER A 29 -0.16 -10.43 -38.61
C SER A 29 -0.29 -10.08 -40.10
N GLY A 30 0.13 -10.98 -41.00
CA GLY A 30 0.20 -10.72 -42.44
C GLY A 30 1.08 -9.52 -42.78
N GLY A 31 2.08 -9.21 -41.94
CA GLY A 31 2.91 -8.01 -42.05
C GLY A 31 2.21 -6.68 -41.71
N ASN A 32 0.94 -6.70 -41.29
CA ASN A 32 0.18 -5.51 -40.90
C ASN A 32 0.47 -5.13 -39.44
N PHE A 33 0.97 -3.91 -39.24
CA PHE A 33 1.31 -3.38 -37.92
C PHE A 33 0.10 -3.27 -36.97
N ASP A 34 -1.10 -2.95 -37.48
CA ASP A 34 -2.29 -2.82 -36.64
C ASP A 34 -2.78 -4.19 -36.12
N ALA A 35 -2.77 -5.20 -36.98
CA ALA A 35 -3.08 -6.58 -36.61
C ALA A 35 -2.06 -7.14 -35.61
N MET A 36 -0.79 -6.77 -35.79
CA MET A 36 0.28 -7.11 -34.85
C MET A 36 0.06 -6.44 -33.48
N ARG A 37 -0.26 -5.15 -33.46
CA ARG A 37 -0.62 -4.43 -32.23
C ARG A 37 -1.80 -5.08 -31.51
N GLU A 38 -2.85 -5.45 -32.23
CA GLU A 38 -4.01 -6.14 -31.64
C GLU A 38 -3.60 -7.48 -31.03
N ASN A 39 -2.90 -8.33 -31.79
CA ASN A 39 -2.43 -9.63 -31.32
C ASN A 39 -1.53 -9.53 -30.08
N PHE A 40 -0.61 -8.57 -30.05
CA PHE A 40 0.26 -8.35 -28.91
C PHE A 40 -0.55 -7.88 -27.71
N SER A 41 -1.43 -6.88 -27.88
CA SER A 41 -2.24 -6.34 -26.79
C SER A 41 -3.25 -7.33 -26.19
N LEU A 42 -3.61 -8.37 -26.95
CA LEU A 42 -4.51 -9.44 -26.52
C LEU A 42 -3.77 -10.72 -26.11
N SER A 43 -2.45 -10.77 -26.29
CA SER A 43 -1.65 -11.94 -25.95
C SER A 43 -1.69 -12.21 -24.46
N GLU A 44 -1.57 -13.48 -24.10
CA GLU A 44 -1.49 -13.90 -22.71
C GLU A 44 -0.26 -13.28 -22.02
N GLU A 45 0.87 -13.19 -22.73
CA GLU A 45 2.07 -12.51 -22.24
C GLU A 45 1.81 -11.03 -21.93
N TYR A 46 1.14 -10.30 -22.82
CA TYR A 46 0.83 -8.89 -22.58
C TYR A 46 -0.21 -8.71 -21.47
N ARG A 47 -1.23 -9.58 -21.40
CA ARG A 47 -2.21 -9.55 -20.31
C ARG A 47 -1.58 -9.83 -18.95
N GLN A 48 -0.69 -10.81 -18.89
CA GLN A 48 0.05 -11.18 -17.68
C GLN A 48 1.05 -10.10 -17.24
N ASN A 49 1.65 -9.38 -18.18
CA ASN A 49 2.71 -8.41 -17.88
C ASN A 49 2.24 -6.94 -17.80
N TYR A 50 1.13 -6.57 -18.45
CA TYR A 50 0.77 -5.15 -18.67
C TYR A 50 -0.72 -4.80 -18.48
N PHE A 51 -1.68 -5.74 -18.55
CA PHE A 51 -3.11 -5.41 -18.53
C PHE A 51 -3.81 -5.58 -17.17
N THR A 52 -3.11 -6.03 -16.14
CA THR A 52 -3.65 -5.99 -14.78
C THR A 52 -3.40 -4.62 -14.16
N VAL A 53 -4.38 -3.73 -14.29
CA VAL A 53 -4.54 -2.53 -13.43
C VAL A 53 -4.72 -2.94 -11.95
N THR A 54 -4.91 -4.24 -11.69
CA THR A 54 -4.87 -4.90 -10.39
C THR A 54 -3.43 -5.29 -10.04
N LYS A 55 -2.95 -4.98 -8.82
CA LYS A 55 -1.69 -5.42 -8.15
C LYS A 55 -0.72 -6.21 -9.07
N PRO A 56 0.50 -5.70 -9.37
CA PRO A 56 1.51 -6.47 -10.12
C PRO A 56 1.58 -7.89 -9.59
N ARG A 57 1.64 -8.89 -10.48
CA ARG A 57 1.74 -10.29 -10.04
C ARG A 57 2.97 -10.39 -9.13
N ASN A 58 2.80 -11.01 -7.97
CA ASN A 58 3.94 -11.39 -7.16
C ASN A 58 4.87 -12.20 -8.07
N GLY A 59 6.13 -11.80 -8.14
CA GLY A 59 7.11 -12.55 -8.91
C GLY A 59 7.50 -11.97 -10.27
N THR A 60 6.95 -10.82 -10.73
CA THR A 60 7.30 -10.26 -12.05
C THR A 60 7.77 -8.80 -11.99
N PHE A 61 8.78 -8.46 -12.79
CA PHE A 61 9.18 -7.07 -13.00
C PHE A 61 8.13 -6.38 -13.86
N PHE A 62 7.62 -5.24 -13.40
CA PHE A 62 6.79 -4.34 -14.19
C PHE A 62 7.68 -3.57 -15.16
N ARG A 63 7.29 -3.53 -16.45
CA ARG A 63 8.08 -2.97 -17.56
C ARG A 63 9.51 -3.56 -17.63
N PRO A 64 9.69 -4.85 -17.91
CA PRO A 64 11.01 -5.40 -18.15
C PRO A 64 11.68 -4.65 -19.31
N MET A 65 12.74 -3.92 -19.02
CA MET A 65 13.58 -3.23 -19.99
C MET A 65 14.93 -3.93 -20.02
N GLN A 66 15.35 -4.41 -21.20
CA GLN A 66 16.56 -5.23 -21.35
C GLN A 66 17.82 -4.57 -20.75
N ASP A 67 17.95 -3.25 -20.89
CA ASP A 67 19.08 -2.46 -20.38
C ASP A 67 18.68 -1.52 -19.22
N GLY A 68 17.51 -1.74 -18.63
CA GLY A 68 17.00 -0.88 -17.55
C GLY A 68 17.46 -1.33 -16.16
N VAL A 69 17.59 -0.36 -15.25
CA VAL A 69 17.94 -0.64 -13.84
C VAL A 69 16.84 -1.49 -13.21
N LYS A 70 17.21 -2.64 -12.63
CA LYS A 70 16.29 -3.58 -11.99
C LYS A 70 16.16 -3.28 -10.50
N ILE A 71 14.95 -3.03 -10.05
CA ILE A 71 14.65 -2.64 -8.67
C ILE A 71 13.62 -3.60 -8.10
N CYS A 72 13.96 -4.24 -6.98
CA CYS A 72 13.02 -5.05 -6.21
C CYS A 72 12.57 -4.26 -4.97
N VAL A 73 11.26 -4.12 -4.75
CA VAL A 73 10.69 -3.45 -3.58
C VAL A 73 9.94 -4.48 -2.74
N LEU A 74 10.41 -4.75 -1.54
CA LEU A 74 9.80 -5.64 -0.57
C LEU A 74 9.06 -4.82 0.50
N GLY A 75 7.80 -5.12 0.74
CA GLY A 75 6.95 -4.39 1.68
C GLY A 75 5.76 -5.19 2.16
N ASN A 76 4.90 -4.59 2.97
CA ASN A 76 3.51 -5.05 3.07
C ASN A 76 2.74 -4.55 1.81
N CYS A 77 1.44 -4.28 1.93
CA CYS A 77 0.63 -3.66 0.87
C CYS A 77 1.21 -2.36 0.28
N GLN A 78 2.18 -1.70 0.96
CA GLN A 78 2.87 -0.51 0.47
C GLN A 78 3.96 -0.81 -0.56
N GLY A 79 4.62 -1.97 -0.51
CA GLY A 79 5.74 -2.33 -1.39
C GLY A 79 5.36 -2.25 -2.88
N PRO A 80 4.29 -2.94 -3.32
CA PRO A 80 3.78 -2.82 -4.68
C PRO A 80 3.44 -1.39 -5.11
N ASN A 81 2.94 -0.55 -4.19
CA ASN A 81 2.58 0.83 -4.50
C ASN A 81 3.79 1.76 -4.65
N ILE A 82 4.85 1.53 -3.85
CA ILE A 82 6.15 2.18 -4.04
C ILE A 82 6.72 1.78 -5.42
N ALA A 83 6.67 0.49 -5.78
CA ALA A 83 7.13 0.02 -7.08
C ALA A 83 6.42 0.70 -8.26
N MET A 84 5.08 0.81 -8.21
CA MET A 84 4.30 1.54 -9.22
C MET A 84 4.69 3.03 -9.29
N ALA A 85 4.93 3.68 -8.16
CA ALA A 85 5.39 5.07 -8.13
C ALA A 85 6.78 5.25 -8.74
N ILE A 86 7.74 4.34 -8.49
CA ILE A 86 9.07 4.35 -9.13
C ILE A 86 8.91 4.21 -10.65
N ALA A 87 8.16 3.20 -11.10
CA ALA A 87 7.94 2.95 -12.53
C ALA A 87 7.25 4.12 -13.24
N SER A 88 6.40 4.87 -12.53
CA SER A 88 5.73 6.07 -13.03
C SER A 88 6.66 7.28 -13.11
N LEU A 89 7.56 7.42 -12.13
CA LEU A 89 8.38 8.62 -11.98
C LEU A 89 9.78 8.50 -12.62
N ALA A 90 10.29 7.32 -12.94
CA ALA A 90 11.60 7.19 -13.56
C ALA A 90 11.67 7.87 -14.95
N GLN A 91 12.71 8.64 -15.22
CA GLN A 91 13.03 9.13 -16.58
C GLN A 91 13.85 8.14 -17.39
N ALA A 92 14.66 7.31 -16.73
CA ALA A 92 15.43 6.26 -17.37
C ALA A 92 14.63 4.95 -17.48
N PRO A 93 15.03 4.02 -18.37
CA PRO A 93 14.53 2.65 -18.36
C PRO A 93 14.77 1.99 -17.00
N VAL A 94 13.69 1.56 -16.34
CA VAL A 94 13.73 0.81 -15.08
C VAL A 94 12.79 -0.39 -15.19
N SER A 95 13.21 -1.50 -14.61
CA SER A 95 12.37 -2.69 -14.41
C SER A 95 12.09 -2.79 -12.91
N VAL A 96 10.84 -2.67 -12.48
CA VAL A 96 10.52 -2.58 -11.04
C VAL A 96 9.57 -3.70 -10.63
N CYS A 97 9.95 -4.50 -9.65
CA CYS A 97 9.08 -5.52 -9.05
C CYS A 97 8.70 -5.08 -7.63
N GLY A 98 7.42 -5.11 -7.29
CA GLY A 98 6.94 -4.88 -5.93
C GLY A 98 6.32 -6.15 -5.35
N LEU A 99 6.78 -6.56 -4.18
CA LEU A 99 6.37 -7.81 -3.52
C LEU A 99 5.85 -7.55 -2.12
N GLU A 100 4.76 -8.23 -1.77
CA GLU A 100 4.28 -8.27 -0.40
C GLU A 100 5.00 -9.38 0.38
N ILE A 101 5.66 -9.04 1.48
CA ILE A 101 6.40 -9.98 2.33
C ILE A 101 5.50 -11.05 2.96
N MET A 102 4.20 -10.77 3.09
CA MET A 102 3.22 -11.73 3.59
C MET A 102 3.04 -12.91 2.64
N ASP A 103 3.30 -12.70 1.35
CA ASP A 103 3.15 -13.72 0.30
C ASP A 103 4.45 -14.53 0.11
N PHE A 104 5.50 -14.24 0.89
CA PHE A 104 6.84 -14.82 0.71
C PHE A 104 6.92 -16.31 1.05
N SER A 105 6.09 -16.81 1.96
CA SER A 105 6.04 -18.25 2.26
C SER A 105 5.44 -19.09 1.13
N GLU A 106 4.70 -18.48 0.21
CA GLU A 106 3.99 -19.17 -0.86
C GLU A 106 4.78 -19.19 -2.19
N THR A 107 5.84 -18.39 -2.34
CA THR A 107 6.53 -18.15 -3.64
C THR A 107 8.06 -18.02 -3.52
N SER A 108 8.66 -18.71 -2.54
CA SER A 108 10.07 -18.51 -2.13
C SER A 108 11.12 -18.65 -3.26
N GLY A 109 10.90 -19.51 -4.25
CA GLY A 109 11.81 -19.68 -5.39
C GLY A 109 11.81 -18.50 -6.37
N GLU A 110 10.62 -18.03 -6.75
CA GLU A 110 10.45 -16.92 -7.70
C GLU A 110 10.91 -15.60 -7.09
N MET A 111 10.54 -15.35 -5.83
CA MET A 111 10.97 -14.13 -5.12
C MET A 111 12.48 -14.09 -4.91
N ALA A 112 13.12 -15.22 -4.59
CA ALA A 112 14.57 -15.29 -4.48
C ALA A 112 15.25 -15.01 -5.83
N SER A 113 14.68 -15.45 -6.96
CA SER A 113 15.22 -15.15 -8.29
C SER A 113 15.20 -13.64 -8.57
N ILE A 114 14.11 -12.95 -8.24
CA ILE A 114 13.97 -11.51 -8.46
C ILE A 114 14.97 -10.72 -7.62
N ILE A 115 15.15 -11.11 -6.35
CA ILE A 115 16.13 -10.48 -5.47
C ILE A 115 17.54 -10.67 -6.05
N LYS A 116 17.86 -11.87 -6.55
CA LYS A 116 19.15 -12.16 -7.22
C LYS A 116 19.34 -11.39 -8.52
N ASP A 117 18.27 -11.15 -9.27
CA ASP A 117 18.35 -10.47 -10.57
C ASP A 117 18.29 -8.95 -10.46
N ALA A 118 17.87 -8.40 -9.31
CA ALA A 118 17.80 -6.96 -9.08
C ALA A 118 19.18 -6.32 -8.89
N ASP A 119 19.34 -5.09 -9.37
CA ASP A 119 20.52 -4.25 -9.11
C ASP A 119 20.42 -3.60 -7.72
N TYR A 120 19.20 -3.20 -7.36
CA TYR A 120 18.87 -2.59 -6.08
C TYR A 120 17.69 -3.28 -5.42
N VAL A 121 17.75 -3.41 -4.10
CA VAL A 121 16.63 -3.88 -3.29
C VAL A 121 16.20 -2.78 -2.33
N VAL A 122 14.90 -2.49 -2.28
CA VAL A 122 14.29 -1.59 -1.30
C VAL A 122 13.43 -2.44 -0.38
N ALA A 123 13.86 -2.65 0.86
CA ALA A 123 13.20 -3.60 1.77
C ALA A 123 12.62 -2.90 2.99
N CYS A 124 11.38 -3.23 3.34
CA CYS A 124 10.82 -2.74 4.60
C CYS A 124 11.58 -3.36 5.77
N LYS A 125 11.85 -2.57 6.81
CA LYS A 125 12.38 -3.10 8.06
C LYS A 125 11.34 -3.99 8.72
N THR A 126 11.68 -5.27 8.88
CA THR A 126 10.84 -6.26 9.55
C THR A 126 11.38 -6.51 10.94
N TYR A 127 10.48 -6.55 11.93
CA TYR A 127 10.84 -6.86 13.34
C TYR A 127 10.33 -8.24 13.78
N ASN A 128 9.73 -8.98 12.85
CA ASN A 128 9.15 -10.29 13.09
C ASN A 128 10.05 -11.37 12.46
N GLU A 129 10.49 -12.32 13.29
CA GLU A 129 11.37 -13.43 12.91
C GLU A 129 10.82 -14.26 11.73
N ASN A 130 9.50 -14.33 11.56
CA ASN A 130 8.87 -15.02 10.44
C ASN A 130 9.25 -14.42 9.07
N TYR A 131 9.72 -13.16 9.04
CA TYR A 131 10.15 -12.47 7.83
C TYR A 131 11.66 -12.23 7.79
N LYS A 132 12.44 -13.00 8.56
CA LYS A 132 13.90 -12.84 8.61
C LYS A 132 14.57 -13.05 7.25
N SER A 133 14.08 -14.01 6.45
CA SER A 133 14.58 -14.30 5.09
C SER A 133 14.34 -13.20 4.06
N VAL A 134 13.57 -12.18 4.41
CA VAL A 134 13.34 -10.97 3.59
C VAL A 134 13.74 -9.69 4.32
N SER A 135 14.43 -9.81 5.45
CA SER A 135 14.98 -8.67 6.15
C SER A 135 16.09 -8.02 5.32
N PRO A 136 16.28 -6.69 5.43
CA PRO A 136 17.39 -6.00 4.77
C PRO A 136 18.75 -6.65 5.04
N ASP A 137 19.01 -7.06 6.30
CA ASP A 137 20.26 -7.71 6.71
C ASP A 137 20.47 -9.06 6.03
N TYR A 138 19.44 -9.91 6.01
CA TYR A 138 19.51 -11.19 5.31
C TYR A 138 19.76 -11.00 3.81
N ILE A 139 19.11 -10.02 3.19
CA ILE A 139 19.27 -9.78 1.75
C ILE A 139 20.69 -9.33 1.43
N ARG A 140 21.27 -8.46 2.25
CA ARG A 140 22.67 -8.04 2.13
C ARG A 140 23.62 -9.21 2.32
N SER A 141 23.42 -10.04 3.34
CA SER A 141 24.32 -11.16 3.64
C SER A 141 24.23 -12.30 2.63
N GLU A 142 23.01 -12.69 2.24
CA GLU A 142 22.75 -13.86 1.41
C GLU A 142 22.96 -13.57 -0.08
N TYR A 143 22.55 -12.39 -0.55
CA TYR A 143 22.57 -12.06 -1.97
C TYR A 143 23.63 -11.02 -2.35
N GLY A 144 24.31 -10.40 -1.37
CA GLY A 144 25.32 -9.36 -1.63
C GLY A 144 24.76 -8.12 -2.31
N LYS A 145 23.46 -7.85 -2.15
CA LYS A 145 22.75 -6.79 -2.88
C LYS A 145 22.88 -5.43 -2.19
N LYS A 146 22.88 -4.38 -3.00
CA LYS A 146 22.75 -3.01 -2.51
C LYS A 146 21.31 -2.78 -2.06
N THR A 147 21.12 -2.79 -0.76
CA THR A 147 19.79 -2.74 -0.14
C THR A 147 19.58 -1.44 0.62
N PHE A 148 18.50 -0.73 0.30
CA PHE A 148 18.02 0.41 1.06
C PHE A 148 16.84 -0.02 1.92
N GLU A 149 16.88 0.29 3.21
CA GLU A 149 15.78 -0.02 4.10
C GLU A 149 14.84 1.17 4.30
N TYR A 150 13.56 0.88 4.55
CA TYR A 150 12.55 1.87 4.91
C TYR A 150 11.64 1.35 6.02
N SER A 151 11.03 2.25 6.79
CA SER A 151 9.94 1.89 7.70
C SER A 151 8.61 1.98 6.94
N PRO A 152 7.75 0.96 6.97
CA PRO A 152 6.37 1.09 6.51
C PRO A 152 5.67 2.23 7.23
N VAL A 153 4.89 3.01 6.50
CA VAL A 153 4.12 4.11 7.07
C VAL A 153 2.96 3.54 7.87
N HIS A 154 2.91 3.88 9.15
CA HIS A 154 1.79 3.59 10.01
C HIS A 154 1.63 4.75 10.98
N PHE A 155 0.52 5.46 10.88
CA PHE A 155 0.24 6.65 11.66
C PHE A 155 -1.23 6.70 12.07
N THR A 156 -1.50 6.51 13.35
CA THR A 156 -2.83 6.46 13.97
C THR A 156 -3.35 7.83 14.39
N GLY A 157 -2.48 8.84 14.43
CA GLY A 157 -2.78 10.16 14.99
C GLY A 157 -3.95 10.93 14.38
N LEU A 158 -4.37 10.57 13.16
CA LEU A 158 -5.54 11.17 12.50
C LEU A 158 -6.81 10.33 12.62
N GLN A 159 -6.66 9.00 12.75
CA GLN A 159 -7.75 8.04 12.76
C GLN A 159 -7.58 7.05 13.94
N PRO A 160 -7.50 7.54 15.19
CA PRO A 160 -7.25 6.71 16.38
C PRO A 160 -8.37 5.70 16.65
N ASP A 161 -9.53 5.88 16.01
CA ASP A 161 -10.68 5.00 16.12
C ASP A 161 -10.54 3.70 15.33
N ILE A 162 -9.61 3.61 14.38
CA ILE A 162 -9.35 2.39 13.62
C ILE A 162 -8.77 1.32 14.55
N LEU A 163 -9.42 0.16 14.56
CA LEU A 163 -8.99 -1.04 15.27
C LEU A 163 -8.95 -2.24 14.33
N VAL A 164 -7.92 -3.08 14.49
CA VAL A 164 -7.86 -4.41 13.86
C VAL A 164 -7.91 -5.45 14.97
N LEU A 165 -8.82 -6.42 14.85
CA LEU A 165 -9.00 -7.52 15.79
C LEU A 165 -8.74 -8.87 15.13
N GLY A 166 -8.08 -9.75 15.86
CA GLY A 166 -7.64 -11.06 15.36
C GLY A 166 -6.28 -11.03 14.65
N HIS A 167 -5.79 -12.22 14.31
CA HIS A 167 -4.55 -12.41 13.56
C HIS A 167 -4.80 -12.37 12.04
N TYR A 168 -3.74 -12.17 11.26
CA TYR A 168 -3.83 -12.15 9.79
C TYR A 168 -4.52 -13.43 9.26
N GLY A 169 -5.47 -13.25 8.32
CA GLY A 169 -6.31 -14.35 7.80
C GLY A 169 -7.52 -14.72 8.67
N GLN A 170 -7.55 -14.31 9.95
CA GLN A 170 -8.64 -14.56 10.89
C GLN A 170 -9.17 -13.26 11.53
N ARG A 171 -9.01 -12.14 10.83
CA ARG A 171 -9.45 -10.85 11.32
C ARG A 171 -10.97 -10.75 11.34
N ILE A 172 -11.49 -10.08 12.37
CA ILE A 172 -12.90 -9.70 12.41
C ILE A 172 -13.13 -8.65 11.34
N ARG A 173 -13.90 -9.00 10.32
CA ARG A 173 -14.24 -8.10 9.23
C ARG A 173 -15.49 -7.31 9.57
N GLY A 174 -15.48 -6.01 9.26
CA GLY A 174 -16.63 -5.12 9.31
C GLY A 174 -16.99 -4.59 7.92
N PRO A 175 -17.86 -3.55 7.83
CA PRO A 175 -18.19 -2.91 6.56
C PRO A 175 -16.99 -2.24 5.88
N LEU A 176 -15.91 -1.98 6.62
CA LEU A 176 -14.67 -1.35 6.17
C LEU A 176 -13.52 -2.37 6.08
N GLY A 177 -13.84 -3.60 5.69
CA GLY A 177 -12.87 -4.68 5.53
C GLY A 177 -12.34 -5.16 6.88
N ASP A 178 -11.01 -5.21 7.02
CA ASP A 178 -10.34 -5.65 8.25
C ASP A 178 -10.35 -4.59 9.38
N TYR A 179 -10.78 -3.36 9.08
CA TYR A 179 -10.86 -2.27 10.05
C TYR A 179 -12.23 -2.21 10.72
N ASN A 180 -12.20 -2.01 12.03
CA ASN A 180 -13.36 -1.79 12.89
C ASN A 180 -13.23 -0.44 13.57
N SER A 181 -14.36 0.17 13.92
CA SER A 181 -14.37 1.36 14.78
C SER A 181 -14.36 0.92 16.24
N ARG A 182 -13.42 1.45 17.02
CA ARG A 182 -13.35 1.21 18.46
C ARG A 182 -14.58 1.78 19.18
N VAL A 183 -15.09 2.94 18.75
CA VAL A 183 -16.35 3.51 19.24
C VAL A 183 -17.52 2.57 18.96
N VAL A 184 -17.72 2.13 17.72
CA VAL A 184 -18.86 1.28 17.36
C VAL A 184 -18.82 -0.05 18.10
N LEU A 185 -17.65 -0.68 18.15
CA LEU A 185 -17.51 -1.96 18.81
C LEU A 185 -17.73 -1.85 20.33
N SER A 186 -17.21 -0.79 20.95
CA SER A 186 -17.44 -0.54 22.38
C SER A 186 -18.92 -0.27 22.69
N ALA A 187 -19.61 0.49 21.83
CA ALA A 187 -21.04 0.79 21.99
C ALA A 187 -21.89 -0.49 21.85
N PHE A 188 -21.60 -1.30 20.83
CA PHE A 188 -22.26 -2.60 20.63
C PHE A 188 -22.04 -3.54 21.83
N CYS A 189 -20.79 -3.68 22.29
CA CYS A 189 -20.45 -4.51 23.45
C CYS A 189 -21.09 -4.02 24.76
N ARG A 190 -21.60 -2.79 24.81
CA ARG A 190 -22.36 -2.24 25.94
C ARG A 190 -23.87 -2.35 25.78
N GLY A 191 -24.36 -2.80 24.62
CA GLY A 191 -25.78 -2.91 24.32
C GLY A 191 -26.44 -1.56 23.96
N MET A 192 -25.64 -0.56 23.56
CA MET A 192 -26.18 0.69 23.02
C MET A 192 -26.85 0.43 21.67
N THR A 193 -27.92 1.14 21.38
CA THR A 193 -28.59 1.17 20.07
C THR A 193 -27.70 1.85 19.01
N VAL A 194 -28.05 1.66 17.73
CA VAL A 194 -27.38 2.35 16.61
C VAL A 194 -27.41 3.87 16.78
N SER A 195 -28.54 4.44 17.18
CA SER A 195 -28.69 5.89 17.38
C SER A 195 -27.80 6.41 18.52
N GLU A 196 -27.76 5.71 19.65
CA GLU A 196 -26.87 6.06 20.76
C GLU A 196 -25.40 5.95 20.36
N CYS A 197 -25.03 4.95 19.55
CA CYS A 197 -23.68 4.78 19.02
C CYS A 197 -23.28 5.92 18.07
N VAL A 198 -24.16 6.31 17.14
CA VAL A 198 -23.94 7.48 16.27
C VAL A 198 -23.71 8.73 17.12
N GLY A 199 -24.53 8.94 18.16
CA GLY A 199 -24.38 10.03 19.12
C GLY A 199 -23.06 10.00 19.91
N ALA A 200 -22.38 8.85 19.98
CA ALA A 200 -21.11 8.70 20.67
C ALA A 200 -19.89 9.17 19.84
N PHE A 201 -20.06 9.51 18.55
CA PHE A 201 -19.00 10.13 17.74
C PHE A 201 -18.88 11.62 18.03
N ASN A 202 -18.28 11.94 19.18
CA ASN A 202 -18.17 13.31 19.68
C ASN A 202 -16.89 13.52 20.50
N GLU A 203 -16.63 14.79 20.84
CA GLU A 203 -15.43 15.22 21.58
C GLU A 203 -15.27 14.56 22.96
N ASP A 204 -16.36 14.37 23.72
CA ASP A 204 -16.31 13.75 25.05
C ASP A 204 -15.85 12.29 24.96
N THR A 205 -16.41 11.52 24.01
CA THR A 205 -15.97 10.15 23.75
C THR A 205 -14.50 10.11 23.34
N TYR A 206 -14.07 11.01 22.44
CA TYR A 206 -12.68 11.06 21.98
C TYR A 206 -11.71 11.41 23.10
N GLN A 207 -12.11 12.30 24.02
CA GLN A 207 -11.34 12.64 25.22
C GLN A 207 -11.19 11.43 26.15
N ARG A 208 -12.27 10.70 26.43
CA ARG A 208 -12.23 9.48 27.27
C ARG A 208 -11.41 8.36 26.63
N ALA A 209 -11.44 8.27 25.31
CA ALA A 209 -10.66 7.30 24.54
C ALA A 209 -9.19 7.71 24.34
N ALA A 210 -8.77 8.87 24.88
CA ALA A 210 -7.44 9.47 24.75
C ALA A 210 -7.01 9.76 23.30
N TYR A 211 -7.96 9.95 22.38
CA TYR A 211 -7.69 10.14 20.95
C TYR A 211 -6.87 11.40 20.66
N PHE A 212 -7.01 12.45 21.47
CA PHE A 212 -6.24 13.69 21.31
C PHE A 212 -4.74 13.54 21.59
N ALA A 213 -4.32 12.51 22.33
CA ALA A 213 -2.90 12.22 22.56
C ALA A 213 -2.26 11.42 21.41
N GLU A 214 -3.07 10.74 20.60
CA GLU A 214 -2.59 9.76 19.61
C GLU A 214 -1.67 10.38 18.56
N PHE A 215 -1.89 11.64 18.18
CA PHE A 215 -1.02 12.31 17.21
C PHE A 215 0.43 12.39 17.70
N GLY A 216 0.63 12.78 18.96
CA GLY A 216 1.97 12.86 19.56
C GLY A 216 2.61 11.47 19.63
N TRP A 217 1.86 10.47 20.07
CA TRP A 217 2.36 9.10 20.21
C TRP A 217 2.73 8.48 18.87
N SER A 218 1.88 8.68 17.87
CA SER A 218 2.09 8.22 16.50
C SER A 218 3.29 8.92 15.83
N ARG A 219 3.47 10.22 16.08
CA ARG A 219 4.67 10.98 15.65
C ARG A 219 5.93 10.37 16.24
N ASP A 220 5.97 10.21 17.56
CA ASP A 220 7.16 9.73 18.26
C ASP A 220 7.50 8.28 17.85
N THR A 221 6.48 7.44 17.69
CA THR A 221 6.63 6.07 17.18
C THR A 221 7.20 6.05 15.76
N MET A 222 6.72 6.92 14.87
CA MET A 222 7.23 7.00 13.49
C MET A 222 8.70 7.44 13.47
N LEU A 223 9.05 8.49 14.22
CA LEU A 223 10.43 8.97 14.34
C LEU A 223 11.35 7.90 14.93
N GLN A 224 10.90 7.18 15.96
CA GLN A 224 11.66 6.10 16.58
C GLN A 224 11.94 4.95 15.59
N ARG A 225 10.95 4.57 14.78
CA ARG A 225 11.11 3.53 13.74
C ARG A 225 12.11 3.94 12.67
N GLU A 226 12.12 5.22 12.27
CA GLU A 226 13.09 5.72 11.28
C GLU A 226 14.49 5.96 11.86
N ALA A 227 14.60 6.30 13.14
CA ALA A 227 15.88 6.39 13.84
C ALA A 227 16.58 5.03 13.96
N ALA A 228 15.80 3.94 14.00
CA ALA A 228 16.32 2.59 13.97
C ALA A 228 16.80 2.16 12.57
N LEU A 229 16.62 2.98 11.53
CA LEU A 229 17.13 2.66 10.20
C LEU A 229 18.65 2.85 10.11
N ASP A 230 19.30 2.07 9.24
CA ASP A 230 20.69 2.20 8.85
C ASP A 230 20.98 3.62 8.34
N GLU A 231 22.25 4.02 8.33
CA GLU A 231 22.67 5.34 7.86
C GLU A 231 22.07 5.69 6.48
N ASP A 232 22.08 4.72 5.57
CA ASP A 232 21.54 4.84 4.21
C ASP A 232 20.02 4.61 4.07
N GLY A 233 19.29 4.44 5.18
CA GLY A 233 17.85 4.24 5.21
C GLY A 233 17.04 5.37 4.59
N LEU A 234 15.90 5.02 4.00
CA LEU A 234 14.92 5.92 3.41
C LEU A 234 14.04 6.49 4.52
N ARG A 235 14.30 7.75 4.87
CA ARG A 235 13.59 8.48 5.93
C ARG A 235 12.61 9.48 5.33
N ILE A 236 11.36 9.43 5.76
CA ILE A 236 10.29 10.32 5.30
C ILE A 236 9.53 10.98 6.45
N ALA A 237 9.81 10.66 7.70
CA ALA A 237 9.03 11.12 8.85
C ALA A 237 8.95 12.64 8.93
N ASP A 238 10.08 13.35 8.77
CA ASP A 238 10.08 14.82 8.83
C ASP A 238 9.19 15.42 7.73
N TRP A 239 9.39 14.99 6.48
CA TRP A 239 8.55 15.41 5.36
C TRP A 239 7.08 15.06 5.59
N PHE A 240 6.79 13.87 6.08
CA PHE A 240 5.43 13.41 6.34
C PHE A 240 4.75 14.27 7.42
N LEU A 241 5.43 14.52 8.54
CA LEU A 241 4.92 15.30 9.67
C LEU A 241 4.73 16.78 9.34
N ASP A 242 5.59 17.32 8.47
CA ASP A 242 5.44 18.68 7.96
C ASP A 242 4.19 18.83 7.08
N ASN A 243 3.78 17.76 6.39
CA ASN A 243 2.75 17.82 5.35
C ASN A 243 1.40 17.23 5.75
N ILE A 244 1.35 16.28 6.69
CA ILE A 244 0.13 15.55 7.07
C ILE A 244 -1.00 16.45 7.56
N ARG A 245 -0.69 17.63 8.10
CA ARG A 245 -1.70 18.60 8.52
C ARG A 245 -2.25 19.44 7.36
N ARG A 246 -1.49 19.61 6.28
CA ARG A 246 -1.85 20.53 5.17
C ARG A 246 -2.56 19.82 4.02
N THR A 247 -2.28 18.54 3.83
CA THR A 247 -2.86 17.73 2.75
C THR A 247 -3.11 16.32 3.27
N PRO A 248 -4.17 15.64 2.82
CA PRO A 248 -4.32 14.22 3.07
C PRO A 248 -3.07 13.48 2.60
N LEU A 249 -2.52 12.60 3.45
CA LEU A 249 -1.41 11.69 3.14
C LEU A 249 -1.77 10.22 3.33
N LEU A 250 -2.92 9.94 3.97
CA LEU A 250 -3.38 8.61 4.34
C LEU A 250 -4.83 8.42 3.93
N TYR A 251 -5.17 7.22 3.48
CA TYR A 251 -6.53 6.72 3.39
C TYR A 251 -6.96 6.03 4.69
N SER A 252 -6.06 5.30 5.33
CA SER A 252 -6.21 4.72 6.67
C SER A 252 -4.88 4.77 7.40
N VAL A 253 -4.83 4.29 8.65
CA VAL A 253 -3.64 4.36 9.50
C VAL A 253 -2.35 3.80 8.86
N ASN A 254 -2.45 2.88 7.91
CA ASN A 254 -1.31 2.22 7.25
C ASN A 254 -1.44 2.20 5.72
N HIS A 255 -2.42 2.92 5.14
CA HIS A 255 -2.61 3.02 3.70
C HIS A 255 -2.29 4.44 3.23
N PRO A 256 -1.03 4.73 2.86
CA PRO A 256 -0.67 6.01 2.31
C PRO A 256 -1.33 6.29 0.97
N ASN A 257 -1.54 7.57 0.69
CA ASN A 257 -1.96 8.00 -0.64
C ASN A 257 -0.75 8.15 -1.58
N SER A 258 -1.04 8.49 -2.85
CA SER A 258 -0.03 8.59 -3.89
C SER A 258 1.06 9.65 -3.61
N ARG A 259 0.83 10.66 -2.76
CA ARG A 259 1.85 11.66 -2.39
C ARG A 259 3.00 11.03 -1.62
N VAL A 260 2.67 10.15 -0.69
CA VAL A 260 3.68 9.45 0.11
C VAL A 260 4.49 8.49 -0.77
N PHE A 261 3.83 7.73 -1.65
CA PHE A 261 4.52 6.83 -2.57
C PHE A 261 5.37 7.58 -3.60
N ALA A 262 4.92 8.74 -4.08
CA ALA A 262 5.71 9.61 -4.93
C ALA A 262 6.98 10.09 -4.21
N HIS A 263 6.88 10.45 -2.93
CA HIS A 263 8.02 10.89 -2.13
C HIS A 263 9.03 9.75 -1.91
N PHE A 264 8.57 8.54 -1.57
CA PHE A 264 9.44 7.36 -1.53
C PHE A 264 10.14 7.11 -2.86
N ALA A 265 9.41 7.12 -3.97
CA ALA A 265 9.98 6.91 -5.29
C ALA A 265 11.03 7.97 -5.64
N GLN A 266 10.82 9.24 -5.30
CA GLN A 266 11.82 10.31 -5.49
C GLN A 266 13.10 10.05 -4.69
N LEU A 267 12.99 9.64 -3.42
CA LEU A 267 14.15 9.31 -2.58
C LEU A 267 14.93 8.12 -3.14
N ILE A 268 14.22 7.07 -3.56
CA ILE A 268 14.83 5.87 -4.14
C ILE A 268 15.55 6.20 -5.44
N LEU A 269 14.85 6.87 -6.37
CA LEU A 269 15.41 7.29 -7.66
C LEU A 269 16.64 8.17 -7.49
N SER A 270 16.61 9.12 -6.54
CA SER A 270 17.76 9.95 -6.18
C SER A 270 18.96 9.12 -5.70
N LYS A 271 18.73 8.15 -4.79
CA LYS A 271 19.81 7.28 -4.25
C LYS A 271 20.47 6.39 -5.31
N ILE A 272 19.73 6.03 -6.37
CA ILE A 272 20.27 5.21 -7.47
C ILE A 272 20.74 6.04 -8.68
N GLY A 273 20.70 7.38 -8.58
CA GLY A 273 21.15 8.26 -9.65
C GLY A 273 20.23 8.32 -10.87
N VAL A 274 18.96 7.93 -10.73
CA VAL A 274 17.97 8.01 -11.81
C VAL A 274 17.13 9.29 -11.63
N PRO A 275 17.07 10.18 -12.64
CA PRO A 275 16.23 11.38 -12.55
C PRO A 275 14.74 11.01 -12.45
N ALA A 276 14.02 11.67 -11.54
CA ALA A 276 12.56 11.58 -11.46
C ALA A 276 11.90 12.60 -12.41
N ARG A 277 10.87 12.21 -13.15
CA ARG A 277 10.05 13.11 -13.96
C ARG A 277 9.08 13.86 -13.07
N ARG A 278 8.74 15.08 -13.46
CA ARG A 278 7.66 15.85 -12.83
C ARG A 278 6.32 15.36 -13.38
N MET A 279 5.46 14.88 -12.51
CA MET A 279 4.11 14.42 -12.88
C MET A 279 3.10 14.82 -11.79
N PRO A 280 1.86 15.17 -12.15
CA PRO A 280 0.78 15.32 -11.18
C PRO A 280 0.60 14.03 -10.35
N VAL A 281 0.43 14.19 -9.03
CA VAL A 281 0.45 13.06 -8.09
C VAL A 281 -0.78 12.16 -8.18
N ASP A 282 -1.89 12.72 -8.65
CA ASP A 282 -3.16 12.08 -8.98
C ASP A 282 -3.05 11.12 -10.18
N MET A 283 -1.99 11.26 -11.00
CA MET A 283 -1.70 10.32 -12.08
C MET A 283 -0.84 9.13 -11.64
N ILE A 284 -0.37 9.10 -10.39
CA ILE A 284 0.43 7.98 -9.86
C ILE A 284 -0.53 6.89 -9.37
N PRO A 285 -0.45 5.66 -9.94
CA PRO A 285 -1.32 4.55 -9.54
C PRO A 285 -1.17 4.22 -8.06
N ASN A 286 -2.30 3.92 -7.41
CA ASN A 286 -2.34 3.49 -6.03
C ASN A 286 -3.52 2.53 -5.81
N THR A 287 -3.21 1.26 -5.58
CA THR A 287 -4.22 0.22 -5.37
C THR A 287 -4.86 0.29 -3.98
N LEU A 288 -4.28 1.03 -3.03
CA LEU A 288 -4.88 1.23 -1.71
C LEU A 288 -6.01 2.25 -1.74
N ALA A 289 -6.05 3.13 -2.75
CA ALA A 289 -7.10 4.14 -2.91
C ALA A 289 -8.49 3.55 -3.14
N SER A 290 -8.58 2.34 -3.70
CA SER A 290 -9.85 1.64 -3.92
C SER A 290 -10.28 0.74 -2.75
N GLN A 291 -9.42 0.58 -1.74
CA GLN A 291 -9.70 -0.26 -0.58
C GLN A 291 -10.51 0.52 0.45
N VAL A 292 -9.88 1.01 1.52
CA VAL A 292 -10.54 1.67 2.64
C VAL A 292 -10.06 3.10 2.77
N ILE A 293 -11.00 4.04 2.81
CA ILE A 293 -10.75 5.45 3.20
C ILE A 293 -11.53 5.72 4.47
N TRP A 294 -10.82 6.23 5.48
CA TRP A 294 -11.35 6.57 6.78
C TRP A 294 -11.23 8.10 6.99
N PRO A 295 -12.32 8.78 7.33
CA PRO A 295 -12.32 10.22 7.53
C PRO A 295 -11.59 10.59 8.82
N VAL A 296 -11.06 11.82 8.88
CA VAL A 296 -10.61 12.45 10.12
C VAL A 296 -11.82 13.08 10.78
N ALA A 297 -12.12 12.72 12.03
CA ALA A 297 -13.22 13.34 12.76
C ALA A 297 -12.98 14.85 12.92
N PRO A 298 -14.01 15.72 12.74
CA PRO A 298 -13.85 17.17 12.80
C PRO A 298 -13.18 17.67 14.09
N GLU A 299 -13.50 17.07 15.23
CA GLU A 299 -12.90 17.36 16.54
C GLU A 299 -11.39 17.11 16.54
N LEU A 300 -10.97 15.96 15.97
CA LEU A 300 -9.57 15.58 15.86
C LEU A 300 -8.83 16.45 14.83
N ALA A 301 -9.49 16.79 13.73
CA ALA A 301 -8.96 17.71 12.73
C ALA A 301 -8.65 19.08 13.35
N ARG A 302 -9.62 19.65 14.10
CA ARG A 302 -9.45 20.92 14.83
C ARG A 302 -8.32 20.82 15.85
N ALA A 303 -8.34 19.81 16.72
CA ALA A 303 -7.35 19.65 17.79
C ALA A 303 -5.91 19.47 17.26
N ASN A 304 -5.76 18.80 16.11
CA ASN A 304 -4.45 18.54 15.51
C ASN A 304 -4.01 19.59 14.49
N GLY A 305 -4.82 20.63 14.24
CA GLY A 305 -4.52 21.69 13.26
C GLY A 305 -4.49 21.18 11.81
N VAL A 306 -5.35 20.22 11.48
CA VAL A 306 -5.52 19.69 10.13
C VAL A 306 -6.30 20.70 9.29
N GLY A 307 -5.72 21.15 8.18
CA GLY A 307 -6.25 22.18 7.29
C GLY A 307 -7.10 21.66 6.13
N TYR A 308 -7.55 20.41 6.20
CA TYR A 308 -8.49 19.82 5.26
C TYR A 308 -9.64 19.16 6.03
N ASP A 309 -10.80 19.13 5.39
CA ASP A 309 -12.00 18.53 5.95
C ASP A 309 -12.26 17.19 5.28
N THR A 310 -12.81 16.28 6.06
CA THR A 310 -13.43 15.06 5.59
C THR A 310 -14.73 14.99 6.37
N ASP A 311 -15.85 15.19 5.69
CA ASP A 311 -17.14 14.73 6.21
C ASP A 311 -16.94 13.27 6.70
N LEU A 312 -17.66 12.84 7.75
CA LEU A 312 -17.60 11.45 8.27
C LEU A 312 -18.17 10.44 7.24
N ALA A 313 -17.53 10.39 6.09
CA ALA A 313 -17.81 9.62 4.90
C ALA A 313 -16.66 8.62 4.75
N TYR A 314 -17.04 7.35 4.85
CA TYR A 314 -16.14 6.22 4.78
C TYR A 314 -16.23 5.64 3.38
N TRP A 315 -15.11 5.14 2.85
CA TRP A 315 -15.09 4.43 1.58
C TRP A 315 -14.62 3.02 1.80
N CYS A 316 -15.30 2.05 1.18
CA CYS A 316 -14.83 0.67 1.10
C CYS A 316 -15.29 0.03 -0.21
N ASN A 317 -14.36 -0.51 -0.99
CA ASN A 317 -14.66 -1.31 -2.19
C ASN A 317 -15.66 -0.64 -3.15
N ASN A 318 -15.42 0.63 -3.49
CA ASN A 318 -16.25 1.45 -4.37
C ASN A 318 -17.63 1.86 -3.82
N VAL A 319 -17.83 1.73 -2.50
CA VAL A 319 -19.03 2.19 -1.82
C VAL A 319 -18.65 3.25 -0.80
N MET A 320 -19.30 4.41 -0.92
CA MET A 320 -19.25 5.46 0.10
C MET A 320 -20.36 5.20 1.13
N LEU A 321 -20.03 5.31 2.41
CA LEU A 321 -20.93 5.14 3.54
C LEU A 321 -20.88 6.41 4.39
N ASN A 322 -22.02 6.91 4.82
CA ASN A 322 -22.04 7.89 5.91
C ASN A 322 -21.87 7.22 7.28
N LEU A 323 -21.82 8.02 8.35
CA LEU A 323 -21.67 7.52 9.72
C LEU A 323 -22.78 6.53 10.10
N ASP A 324 -24.05 6.89 9.90
CA ASP A 324 -25.20 6.03 10.22
C ASP A 324 -25.14 4.67 9.52
N GLU A 325 -24.80 4.65 8.24
CA GLU A 325 -24.65 3.43 7.45
C GLU A 325 -23.47 2.59 7.94
N MET A 326 -22.34 3.21 8.25
CA MET A 326 -21.16 2.53 8.79
C MET A 326 -21.47 1.88 10.14
N VAL A 327 -22.13 2.60 11.05
CA VAL A 327 -22.54 2.09 12.37
C VAL A 327 -23.54 0.94 12.20
N TRP A 328 -24.60 1.14 11.41
CA TRP A 328 -25.64 0.15 11.22
C TRP A 328 -25.10 -1.16 10.60
N ARG A 329 -24.26 -1.07 9.55
CA ARG A 329 -23.66 -2.26 8.92
C ARG A 329 -22.72 -2.98 9.88
N SER A 330 -21.94 -2.24 10.67
CA SER A 330 -21.08 -2.83 11.70
C SER A 330 -21.91 -3.59 12.74
N TYR A 331 -23.01 -3.01 13.22
CA TYR A 331 -23.94 -3.68 14.14
C TYR A 331 -24.50 -4.97 13.54
N LYS A 332 -24.89 -4.97 12.26
CA LYS A 332 -25.34 -6.21 11.58
C LYS A 332 -24.28 -7.29 11.52
N THR A 333 -23.02 -6.92 11.33
CA THR A 333 -21.92 -7.87 11.43
C THR A 333 -21.69 -8.34 12.87
N TYR A 334 -21.80 -7.46 13.85
CA TYR A 334 -21.53 -7.80 15.25
C TYR A 334 -22.65 -8.67 15.87
N GLU A 335 -23.89 -8.48 15.45
CA GLU A 335 -25.03 -9.35 15.78
C GLU A 335 -24.76 -10.81 15.39
N THR A 336 -24.13 -11.07 14.24
CA THR A 336 -23.84 -12.44 13.78
C THR A 336 -22.65 -13.08 14.50
N LEU A 337 -21.68 -12.28 14.93
CA LEU A 337 -20.50 -12.75 15.67
C LEU A 337 -20.81 -13.02 17.15
N GLY A 338 -21.78 -12.30 17.71
CA GLY A 338 -22.18 -12.44 19.11
C GLY A 338 -21.39 -11.52 20.05
N ARG A 339 -22.08 -10.95 21.03
CA ARG A 339 -21.54 -9.95 21.95
C ARG A 339 -20.40 -10.48 22.82
N ASP A 340 -20.54 -11.68 23.37
CA ASP A 340 -19.55 -12.24 24.30
C ASP A 340 -18.20 -12.48 23.61
N PHE A 341 -18.23 -13.01 22.39
CA PHE A 341 -17.05 -13.18 21.55
C PHE A 341 -16.35 -11.84 21.28
N LEU A 342 -17.11 -10.78 20.99
CA LEU A 342 -16.55 -9.45 20.71
C LEU A 342 -15.98 -8.77 21.97
N ILE A 343 -16.60 -8.99 23.13
CA ILE A 343 -16.06 -8.52 24.42
C ILE A 343 -14.70 -9.17 24.69
N GLU A 344 -14.62 -10.49 24.51
CA GLU A 344 -13.37 -11.23 24.65
C GLU A 344 -12.30 -10.73 23.67
N ALA A 345 -12.67 -10.56 22.39
CA ALA A 345 -11.76 -10.10 21.35
C ALA A 345 -11.26 -8.66 21.58
N MET A 346 -12.07 -7.78 22.16
CA MET A 346 -11.67 -6.41 22.47
C MET A 346 -10.69 -6.33 23.64
N GLY A 347 -10.83 -7.19 24.65
CA GLY A 347 -10.06 -7.11 25.88
C GLY A 347 -10.07 -5.69 26.49
N GLU A 348 -8.89 -5.20 26.87
CA GLU A 348 -8.71 -3.86 27.49
C GLU A 348 -8.89 -2.68 26.51
N ARG A 349 -9.12 -2.95 25.22
CA ARG A 349 -9.27 -1.91 24.19
C ARG A 349 -10.67 -1.30 24.16
N ALA A 350 -11.59 -1.70 25.02
CA ALA A 350 -12.90 -1.09 25.10
C ALA A 350 -12.83 0.39 25.53
N ILE A 351 -13.74 1.22 25.02
CA ILE A 351 -13.95 2.59 25.49
C ILE A 351 -14.91 2.58 26.67
N ASN A 352 -14.63 3.42 27.67
CA ASN A 352 -15.58 3.74 28.70
C ASN A 352 -16.38 5.00 28.35
N PHE A 353 -17.69 4.82 28.08
CA PHE A 353 -18.63 5.92 27.83
C PHE A 353 -19.26 6.49 29.11
N GLY A 354 -18.95 5.90 30.28
CA GLY A 354 -19.44 6.33 31.60
C GLY A 354 -18.58 7.44 32.20
#